data_AF-A0AA48QVK9-F1
#
_entry.id   AF-A0AA48QVK9-F1
#
_cell.length_a   1.000
_cell.length_b   1.000
_cell.length_c   1.000
_cell.angle_alpha   90.00
_cell.angle_beta   90.00
_cell.angle_gamma   90.00
#
_symmetry.space_group_name_H-M   'P 1'
#
loop_
_entity.id
_entity.type
_entity.pdbx_description
1 polymer ?
#
loop_
_entity_poly.entity_id
_entity_poly.type
_entity_poly.pdbx_seq_one_letter_code
_entity_poly.pdbx_strand_id
1 'polypeptide(L)'
;MSEARETVAVVDHELPRKRSSKACEACRARRIKCVGPPPCTPCRTAGIGSSCTVRLKARPKRAPSAKLFLRHQNHDAVDPPRELHDPLSSASYAEPIFLDKRNPLDELEAALAGWCRNKGLPFSQLVFKVDTRLAGIPSTPLPPQPLLTKYEDVLMEQLLHEQGGDFDSREPPSDRTLLRSLYGRYRAMPNSLTDDQTALVYAALCTSRFAQIRVAISEGENLTLTDESREDITYYHKAYNALASWNRPSLVALWAIFYLIPFSIGMGGPAETKDLLQQMAWQVKELGLHRRETASLYQPHDQVGALFSAFFYTEMFRSSLMDLRPAIPFTEIDVDPTPPATMFPECLARSSFFTAKLLADYGDPHVDTSNLAYITATEAAWMPYVREMRHVSYLEAGQRAKLAWAQFRYNWLRILLYLPHIGREGLAPQAWATITRAVEQIMYSYSDLISVNQLNPSWPQVQRLVVCGQLLILAHDAGELHRREAQTLFQLLHDLLLKHQDTWPICAELIIGFKAVACVFDLNVGPERSVPFLPVDGAVVDPQVDGWPYAFGFDFDLSTFAFT
;
A
#
# COMPACT_ATOMS: atom_id res chain seq x y z
N MET A 1 -79.20 31.28 23.04
CA MET A 1 -78.36 32.26 23.77
C MET A 1 -78.28 31.84 25.23
N SER A 2 -77.26 31.05 25.52
CA SER A 2 -76.67 30.56 26.79
C SER A 2 -75.60 29.57 26.27
N GLU A 3 -74.37 29.44 26.76
CA GLU A 3 -73.94 29.36 28.13
C GLU A 3 -72.39 29.24 28.17
N ALA A 4 -71.82 29.64 29.31
CA ALA A 4 -70.63 29.14 30.01
C ALA A 4 -69.28 28.93 29.28
N ARG A 5 -68.27 29.68 29.77
CA ARG A 5 -66.84 29.34 29.69
C ARG A 5 -66.48 28.40 30.84
N GLU A 6 -65.87 27.26 30.51
CA GLU A 6 -65.25 26.36 31.48
C GLU A 6 -63.76 26.20 31.12
N THR A 7 -62.90 26.51 32.09
CA THR A 7 -61.43 26.42 32.04
C THR A 7 -60.97 24.98 32.25
N VAL A 8 -60.21 24.43 31.30
CA VAL A 8 -59.54 23.12 31.44
C VAL A 8 -58.05 23.33 31.71
N ALA A 9 -57.59 22.80 32.83
CA ALA A 9 -56.18 22.72 33.21
C ALA A 9 -55.45 21.64 32.39
N VAL A 10 -54.29 21.99 31.83
CA VAL A 10 -53.38 21.05 31.17
C VAL A 10 -52.42 20.49 32.22
N VAL A 11 -52.49 19.19 32.45
CA VAL A 11 -51.55 18.42 33.27
C VAL A 11 -50.47 17.86 32.32
N ASP A 12 -49.24 18.34 32.43
CA ASP A 12 -48.07 17.80 31.73
C ASP A 12 -47.66 16.45 32.33
N HIS A 13 -47.81 15.38 31.56
CA HIS A 13 -47.22 14.08 31.87
C HIS A 13 -45.81 13.98 31.27
N GLU A 14 -44.77 14.19 32.08
CA GLU A 14 -43.38 13.89 31.70
C GLU A 14 -43.15 12.37 31.59
N LEU A 15 -42.77 11.90 30.39
CA LEU A 15 -42.32 10.53 30.15
C LEU A 15 -40.92 10.28 30.77
N PRO A 16 -40.66 9.11 31.40
CA PRO A 16 -39.37 8.82 32.01
C PRO A 16 -38.28 8.57 30.95
N ARG A 17 -37.30 9.48 30.87
CA ARG A 17 -36.13 9.38 29.97
C ARG A 17 -35.19 8.23 30.40
N LYS A 18 -34.86 7.34 29.46
CA LYS A 18 -33.98 6.17 29.62
C LYS A 18 -32.59 6.54 30.20
N ARG A 19 -32.07 5.68 31.07
CA ARG A 19 -30.76 5.76 31.75
C ARG A 19 -29.61 5.68 30.72
N SER A 20 -28.71 6.67 30.67
CA SER A 20 -27.51 6.58 29.82
C SER A 20 -26.47 5.66 30.45
N SER A 21 -25.94 4.68 29.70
CA SER A 21 -24.94 3.71 30.18
C SER A 21 -23.52 4.29 30.39
N LYS A 22 -23.31 5.58 30.07
CA LYS A 22 -22.02 6.27 30.15
C LYS A 22 -22.02 7.40 31.18
N ALA A 23 -20.90 7.59 31.88
CA ALA A 23 -20.70 8.73 32.78
C ALA A 23 -20.54 10.04 32.00
N CYS A 24 -21.08 11.16 32.53
CA CYS A 24 -20.87 12.48 31.96
C CYS A 24 -19.42 12.97 32.12
N GLU A 25 -19.00 13.92 31.29
CA GLU A 25 -17.62 14.44 31.27
C GLU A 25 -17.20 15.05 32.62
N ALA A 26 -18.11 15.78 33.28
CA ALA A 26 -17.85 16.39 34.59
C ALA A 26 -17.61 15.35 35.69
N CYS A 27 -18.42 14.28 35.77
CA CYS A 27 -18.20 13.19 36.73
C CYS A 27 -16.92 12.40 36.41
N ARG A 28 -16.58 12.26 35.12
CA ARG A 28 -15.36 11.59 34.67
C ARG A 28 -14.10 12.38 35.02
N ALA A 29 -14.09 13.68 34.77
CA ALA A 29 -12.99 14.58 35.12
C ALA A 29 -12.74 14.60 36.64
N ARG A 30 -13.82 14.56 37.43
CA ARG A 30 -13.76 14.52 38.90
C ARG A 30 -13.52 13.11 39.48
N ARG A 31 -13.47 12.07 38.63
CA ARG A 31 -13.32 10.65 39.00
C ARG A 31 -14.36 10.16 40.03
N ILE A 32 -15.61 10.60 39.90
CA ILE A 32 -16.73 10.20 40.76
C ILE A 32 -17.80 9.40 40.00
N LYS A 33 -18.59 8.60 40.71
CA LYS A 33 -19.65 7.77 40.13
C LYS A 33 -20.78 8.64 39.58
N CYS A 34 -21.07 8.53 38.28
CA CYS A 34 -22.17 9.24 37.62
C CYS A 34 -23.49 8.50 37.84
N VAL A 35 -24.50 9.17 38.42
CA VAL A 35 -25.79 8.53 38.78
C VAL A 35 -26.96 9.44 38.38
N GLY A 36 -27.94 8.87 37.67
CA GLY A 36 -29.16 9.54 37.22
C GLY A 36 -29.07 10.12 35.80
N PRO A 37 -30.20 10.56 35.21
CA PRO A 37 -30.22 11.17 33.88
C PRO A 37 -29.51 12.54 33.89
N PRO A 38 -28.97 13.01 32.75
CA PRO A 38 -28.42 14.36 32.63
C PRO A 38 -29.50 15.43 32.90
N PRO A 39 -29.21 16.46 33.72
CA PRO A 39 -28.02 16.62 34.53
C PRO A 39 -27.99 15.63 35.70
N CYS A 40 -26.90 14.84 35.80
CA CYS A 40 -26.79 13.77 36.79
C CYS A 40 -26.69 14.32 38.22
N THR A 41 -27.05 13.49 39.20
CA THR A 41 -27.14 13.88 40.62
C THR A 41 -25.85 14.53 41.13
N PRO A 42 -24.63 13.97 40.90
CA PRO A 42 -23.39 14.59 41.36
C PRO A 42 -23.08 15.95 40.72
N CYS A 43 -23.54 16.19 39.48
CA CYS A 43 -23.37 17.48 38.81
C CYS A 43 -24.36 18.53 39.34
N ARG A 44 -25.58 18.12 39.69
CA ARG A 44 -26.56 19.00 40.37
C ARG A 44 -26.07 19.41 41.75
N THR A 45 -25.62 18.44 42.57
CA THR A 45 -25.11 18.70 43.93
C THR A 45 -23.88 19.62 43.92
N ALA A 46 -23.07 19.56 42.86
CA ALA A 46 -21.90 20.42 42.71
C ALA A 46 -22.18 21.77 42.05
N GLY A 47 -23.45 22.14 41.82
CA GLY A 47 -23.83 23.43 41.22
C GLY A 47 -23.49 23.58 39.74
N ILE A 48 -23.06 22.50 39.07
CA ILE A 48 -22.57 22.51 37.69
C ILE A 48 -23.50 21.74 36.74
N GLY A 49 -24.81 21.69 37.06
CA GLY A 49 -25.81 20.95 36.30
C GLY A 49 -25.86 21.33 34.82
N SER A 50 -25.70 22.62 34.50
CA SER A 50 -25.64 23.15 33.13
C SER A 50 -24.46 22.61 32.30
N SER A 51 -23.40 22.14 32.95
CA SER A 51 -22.20 21.57 32.30
C SER A 51 -22.20 20.03 32.25
N CYS A 52 -23.29 19.39 32.67
CA CYS A 52 -23.40 17.93 32.69
C CYS A 52 -23.66 17.36 31.29
N THR A 53 -22.62 17.27 30.47
CA THR A 53 -22.68 16.74 29.11
C THR A 53 -22.25 15.26 29.07
N VAL A 54 -23.05 14.43 28.40
CA VAL A 54 -22.69 13.03 28.10
C VAL A 54 -22.24 12.98 26.64
N ARG A 55 -20.99 12.60 26.41
CA ARG A 55 -20.42 12.55 25.06
C ARG A 55 -21.05 11.43 24.24
N LEU A 56 -21.70 11.78 23.13
CA LEU A 56 -22.39 10.82 22.26
C LEU A 56 -21.41 9.97 21.42
N LYS A 57 -20.26 10.54 21.02
CA LYS A 57 -19.21 9.84 20.26
C LYS A 57 -18.04 9.39 21.16
N ALA A 58 -17.44 8.24 20.83
CA ALA A 58 -16.23 7.75 21.49
C ALA A 58 -15.05 8.74 21.30
N ARG A 59 -14.08 8.75 22.22
CA ARG A 59 -12.83 9.51 22.03
C ARG A 59 -12.04 8.87 20.87
N PRO A 60 -11.34 9.66 20.04
CA PRO A 60 -10.40 9.12 19.06
C PRO A 60 -9.48 8.09 19.71
N LYS A 61 -9.25 6.96 19.03
CA LYS A 61 -8.23 6.00 19.48
C LYS A 61 -6.88 6.71 19.43
N ARG A 62 -5.96 6.41 20.35
CA ARG A 62 -4.60 6.97 20.28
C ARG A 62 -4.02 6.64 18.91
N ALA A 63 -3.39 7.63 18.27
CA ALA A 63 -2.67 7.41 17.03
C ALA A 63 -1.66 6.26 17.21
N PRO A 64 -1.50 5.37 16.21
CA PRO A 64 -0.40 4.43 16.21
C PRO A 64 0.91 5.22 16.34
N SER A 65 1.79 4.75 17.23
CA SER A 65 3.04 5.45 17.51
C SER A 65 4.02 5.21 16.37
N ALA A 66 4.43 6.28 15.68
CA ALA A 66 5.46 6.29 14.64
C ALA A 66 6.87 6.00 15.22
N LYS A 67 7.06 4.82 15.82
CA LYS A 67 8.26 4.44 16.59
C LYS A 67 9.19 3.46 15.88
N LEU A 68 8.92 3.11 14.62
CA LEU A 68 9.72 2.14 13.88
C LEU A 68 11.22 2.53 13.89
N PHE A 69 11.55 3.81 13.65
CA PHE A 69 12.93 4.31 13.65
C PHE A 69 13.55 4.49 15.05
N LEU A 70 12.75 4.81 16.07
CA LEU A 70 13.22 4.94 17.46
C LEU A 70 13.61 3.59 18.08
N ARG A 71 13.08 2.47 17.56
CA ARG A 71 13.49 1.12 17.98
C ARG A 71 14.85 0.73 17.39
N HIS A 72 15.11 1.06 16.12
CA HIS A 72 16.37 0.69 15.46
C HIS A 72 17.56 1.54 15.92
N GLN A 73 17.38 2.81 16.26
CA GLN A 73 18.46 3.64 16.83
C GLN A 73 18.89 3.21 18.25
N ASN A 74 18.10 2.40 18.96
CA ASN A 74 18.43 1.92 20.30
C ASN A 74 18.94 0.46 20.33
N HIS A 75 19.10 -0.19 19.17
CA HIS A 75 19.46 -1.61 19.08
C HIS A 75 20.96 -1.90 18.88
N ASP A 76 21.86 -0.96 19.20
CA ASP A 76 23.28 -1.26 19.43
C ASP A 76 23.53 -2.13 20.67
N ALA A 77 22.47 -2.54 21.39
CA ALA A 77 22.53 -3.64 22.34
C ALA A 77 22.18 -4.96 21.62
N VAL A 78 23.23 -5.77 21.41
CA VAL A 78 23.20 -7.15 20.93
C VAL A 78 22.25 -7.99 21.80
N ASP A 79 21.08 -8.36 21.26
CA ASP A 79 20.29 -9.47 21.80
C ASP A 79 20.65 -10.75 21.02
N PRO A 80 20.87 -11.89 21.70
CA PRO A 80 21.27 -13.13 21.05
C PRO A 80 20.11 -13.72 20.23
N PRO A 81 20.41 -14.54 19.21
CA PRO A 81 19.40 -15.10 18.32
C PRO A 81 18.45 -16.01 19.10
N ARG A 82 17.16 -15.76 18.91
CA ARG A 82 16.06 -16.52 19.49
C ARG A 82 16.02 -17.90 18.84
N GLU A 83 16.47 -18.92 19.57
CA GLU A 83 16.39 -20.31 19.15
C GLU A 83 14.92 -20.71 18.89
N LEU A 84 14.68 -21.32 17.72
CA LEU A 84 13.42 -21.97 17.39
C LEU A 84 13.22 -23.18 18.31
N HIS A 85 12.27 -23.09 19.23
CA HIS A 85 11.82 -24.26 19.98
C HIS A 85 10.89 -25.12 19.10
N ASP A 86 11.32 -26.36 18.87
CA ASP A 86 10.53 -27.50 18.37
C ASP A 86 9.30 -27.76 19.26
N PRO A 87 8.09 -27.95 18.70
CA PRO A 87 6.98 -28.55 19.43
C PRO A 87 6.69 -29.95 18.87
N LEU A 88 7.38 -30.95 19.41
CA LEU A 88 6.91 -32.33 19.39
C LEU A 88 6.89 -32.86 20.83
N SER A 89 5.68 -32.96 21.42
CA SER A 89 5.21 -34.18 22.11
C SER A 89 3.87 -33.95 22.87
N SER A 90 2.82 -34.59 22.35
CA SER A 90 1.73 -35.33 23.03
C SER A 90 0.76 -34.61 24.00
N ALA A 91 -0.52 -34.48 23.60
CA ALA A 91 -1.61 -35.37 24.02
C ALA A 91 -3.01 -34.85 23.61
N SER A 92 -3.63 -35.57 22.66
CA SER A 92 -5.06 -35.85 22.47
C SER A 92 -6.09 -35.08 23.34
N TYR A 93 -6.73 -34.07 22.74
CA TYR A 93 -8.20 -33.95 22.73
C TYR A 93 -8.62 -33.50 21.33
N ALA A 94 -9.44 -34.32 20.67
CA ALA A 94 -9.98 -34.05 19.34
C ALA A 94 -11.02 -32.92 19.43
N GLU A 95 -10.57 -31.69 19.18
CA GLU A 95 -11.45 -30.60 18.77
C GLU A 95 -11.74 -30.71 17.26
N PRO A 96 -12.92 -30.25 16.80
CA PRO A 96 -13.26 -30.32 15.38
C PRO A 96 -12.26 -29.49 14.58
N ILE A 97 -11.73 -30.11 13.51
CA ILE A 97 -10.77 -29.54 12.56
C ILE A 97 -11.42 -28.33 11.87
N PHE A 98 -11.33 -27.16 12.48
CA PHE A 98 -11.34 -25.91 11.72
C PHE A 98 -9.96 -25.83 11.09
N LEU A 99 -9.87 -26.11 9.79
CA LEU A 99 -8.70 -25.84 8.97
C LEU A 99 -8.29 -24.38 9.23
N ASP A 100 -7.19 -24.23 9.96
CA ASP A 100 -6.53 -22.97 10.25
C ASP A 100 -6.38 -22.23 8.92
N LYS A 101 -7.07 -21.10 8.75
CA LYS A 101 -7.00 -20.27 7.53
C LYS A 101 -5.61 -19.65 7.46
N ARG A 102 -4.64 -20.44 7.01
CA ARG A 102 -3.26 -20.03 6.80
C ARG A 102 -3.22 -19.06 5.62
N ASN A 103 -2.31 -18.08 5.70
CA ASN A 103 -2.04 -17.19 4.59
C ASN A 103 -1.54 -18.05 3.41
N PRO A 104 -2.16 -17.99 2.21
CA PRO A 104 -1.69 -18.74 1.04
C PRO A 104 -0.19 -18.64 0.78
N LEU A 105 0.44 -17.49 1.06
CA LEU A 105 1.88 -17.32 0.89
C LEU A 105 2.69 -18.14 1.91
N ASP A 106 2.16 -18.39 3.11
CA ASP A 106 2.80 -19.28 4.09
C ASP A 106 2.84 -20.74 3.58
N GLU A 107 1.83 -21.16 2.81
CA GLU A 107 1.82 -22.50 2.18
C GLU A 107 2.92 -22.63 1.11
N LEU A 108 3.11 -21.57 0.31
CA LEU A 108 4.22 -21.49 -0.64
C LEU A 108 5.58 -21.57 0.08
N GLU A 109 5.78 -20.75 1.10
CA GLU A 109 7.04 -20.72 1.85
C GLU A 109 7.33 -22.08 2.52
N ALA A 110 6.31 -22.72 3.09
CA ALA A 110 6.45 -24.04 3.69
C ALA A 110 6.81 -25.12 2.65
N ALA A 111 6.14 -25.13 1.50
CA ALA A 111 6.43 -26.06 0.41
C ALA A 111 7.84 -25.87 -0.13
N LEU A 112 8.25 -24.62 -0.36
CA LEU A 112 9.59 -24.29 -0.84
C LEU A 112 10.66 -24.63 0.20
N ALA A 113 10.44 -24.36 1.48
CA ALA A 113 11.38 -24.71 2.54
C ALA A 113 11.60 -26.24 2.63
N GLY A 114 10.53 -27.02 2.45
CA GLY A 114 10.60 -28.48 2.33
C GLY A 114 11.44 -28.92 1.12
N TRP A 115 11.18 -28.34 -0.04
CA TRP A 115 11.94 -28.62 -1.26
C TRP A 115 13.44 -28.27 -1.11
N CYS A 116 13.75 -27.09 -0.57
CA CYS A 116 15.13 -26.63 -0.34
C CYS A 116 15.90 -27.59 0.58
N ARG A 117 15.26 -28.04 1.68
CA ARG A 117 15.84 -29.01 2.61
C ARG A 117 16.20 -30.32 1.91
N ASN A 118 15.31 -30.81 1.06
CA ASN A 118 15.52 -32.06 0.32
C ASN A 118 16.64 -31.96 -0.73
N LYS A 119 16.87 -30.77 -1.29
CA LYS A 119 17.90 -30.52 -2.30
C LYS A 119 19.21 -29.97 -1.74
N GLY A 120 19.29 -29.70 -0.44
CA GLY A 120 20.48 -29.13 0.21
C GLY A 120 20.74 -27.67 -0.15
N LEU A 121 19.70 -26.91 -0.50
CA LEU A 121 19.79 -25.49 -0.84
C LEU A 121 19.35 -24.60 0.33
N PRO A 122 19.99 -23.44 0.54
CA PRO A 122 19.58 -22.51 1.59
C PRO A 122 18.30 -21.76 1.18
N PHE A 123 17.17 -22.06 1.82
CA PHE A 123 15.89 -21.35 1.63
C PHE A 123 16.03 -19.82 1.71
N SER A 124 16.92 -19.36 2.59
CA SER A 124 17.17 -17.93 2.77
C SER A 124 17.61 -17.24 1.46
N GLN A 125 18.31 -17.89 0.54
CA GLN A 125 18.74 -17.25 -0.72
C GLN A 125 17.61 -17.10 -1.76
N LEU A 126 16.40 -17.58 -1.44
CA LEU A 126 15.23 -17.57 -2.32
C LEU A 126 14.08 -16.72 -1.76
N VAL A 127 14.33 -15.93 -0.72
CA VAL A 127 13.34 -15.04 -0.08
C VAL A 127 13.83 -13.60 -0.07
N PHE A 128 12.90 -12.67 -0.18
CA PHE A 128 13.18 -11.25 -0.04
C PHE A 128 13.31 -10.90 1.45
N LYS A 129 14.52 -10.59 1.91
CA LYS A 129 14.83 -10.39 3.35
C LYS A 129 14.80 -8.94 3.82
N VAL A 130 14.66 -7.99 2.91
CA VAL A 130 14.76 -6.56 3.25
C VAL A 130 13.41 -6.10 3.78
N ASP A 131 13.29 -6.01 5.10
CA ASP A 131 12.07 -5.50 5.75
C ASP A 131 12.11 -3.98 5.95
N THR A 132 13.27 -3.45 6.36
CA THR A 132 13.57 -2.01 6.43
C THR A 132 14.79 -1.65 5.61
N ARG A 133 14.75 -0.53 4.91
CA ARG A 133 15.83 -0.06 4.04
C ARG A 133 16.34 1.34 4.41
N LEU A 134 15.47 2.27 4.77
CA LEU A 134 15.86 3.68 4.94
C LEU A 134 16.82 3.87 6.10
N ALA A 135 16.72 3.06 7.15
CA ALA A 135 17.63 3.11 8.30
C ALA A 135 19.09 2.76 7.94
N GLY A 136 19.31 2.00 6.85
CA GLY A 136 20.63 1.59 6.38
C GLY A 136 21.25 2.54 5.37
N ILE A 137 20.52 3.56 4.91
CA ILE A 137 21.03 4.53 3.93
C ILE A 137 21.42 5.82 4.68
N PRO A 138 22.67 6.30 4.56
CA PRO A 138 23.09 7.53 5.21
C PRO A 138 22.29 8.73 4.67
N SER A 139 21.77 9.54 5.58
CA SER A 139 21.11 10.81 5.24
C SER A 139 22.16 11.89 4.92
N THR A 140 21.98 12.64 3.84
CA THR A 140 22.87 13.76 3.51
C THR A 140 22.45 15.04 4.24
N PRO A 141 23.38 15.77 4.88
CA PRO A 141 23.05 17.03 5.53
C PRO A 141 22.52 18.03 4.49
N LEU A 142 21.50 18.79 4.88
CA LEU A 142 20.96 19.84 4.03
C LEU A 142 22.03 20.94 3.81
N PRO A 143 22.01 21.62 2.65
CA PRO A 143 22.90 22.76 2.40
C PRO A 143 22.84 23.79 3.55
N PRO A 144 23.94 24.52 3.83
CA PRO A 144 23.90 25.60 4.81
C PRO A 144 23.07 26.78 4.29
N GLN A 145 22.59 27.64 5.20
CA GLN A 145 21.99 28.91 4.80
C GLN A 145 23.06 29.84 4.18
N PRO A 146 22.75 30.64 3.14
CA PRO A 146 21.44 30.81 2.48
C PRO A 146 21.15 29.82 1.34
N LEU A 147 22.08 28.91 1.01
CA LEU A 147 21.96 27.99 -0.12
C LEU A 147 20.76 27.03 0.03
N LEU A 148 20.43 26.65 1.27
CA LEU A 148 19.25 25.85 1.57
C LEU A 148 17.97 26.47 1.01
N THR A 149 17.81 27.78 1.20
CA THR A 149 16.62 28.49 0.74
C THR A 149 16.52 28.39 -0.78
N LYS A 150 17.58 28.74 -1.50
CA LYS A 150 17.59 28.62 -2.97
C LYS A 150 17.32 27.18 -3.43
N TYR A 151 17.91 26.20 -2.76
CA TYR A 151 17.75 24.78 -3.10
C TYR A 151 16.31 24.28 -2.91
N GLU A 152 15.72 24.52 -1.75
CA GLU A 152 14.32 24.17 -1.47
C GLU A 152 13.34 24.92 -2.38
N ASP A 153 13.64 26.18 -2.76
CA ASP A 153 12.81 26.95 -3.71
C ASP A 153 12.77 26.29 -5.08
N VAL A 154 13.92 25.83 -5.60
CA VAL A 154 13.98 25.09 -6.87
C VAL A 154 13.17 23.79 -6.79
N LEU A 155 13.28 23.04 -5.69
CA LEU A 155 12.51 21.81 -5.48
C LEU A 155 10.99 22.09 -5.48
N MET A 156 10.58 23.10 -4.69
CA MET A 156 9.17 23.42 -4.58
C MET A 156 8.61 24.02 -5.89
N GLU A 157 9.39 24.84 -6.59
CA GLU A 157 9.03 25.35 -7.92
C GLU A 157 8.84 24.19 -8.90
N GLN A 158 9.80 23.26 -9.01
CA GLN A 158 9.67 22.10 -9.87
C GLN A 158 8.44 21.28 -9.52
N LEU A 159 8.21 20.98 -8.25
CA LEU A 159 7.01 20.26 -7.84
C LEU A 159 5.77 21.03 -8.29
N LEU A 160 5.65 22.32 -7.98
CA LEU A 160 4.48 23.15 -8.33
C LEU A 160 4.33 23.42 -9.85
N HIS A 161 5.39 23.25 -10.64
CA HIS A 161 5.44 23.52 -12.08
C HIS A 161 5.53 22.27 -12.97
N GLU A 162 5.77 21.06 -12.42
CA GLU A 162 5.73 19.79 -13.14
C GLU A 162 4.30 19.55 -13.67
N GLN A 163 4.07 20.12 -14.86
CA GLN A 163 3.08 19.74 -15.84
C GLN A 163 3.68 18.58 -16.63
N GLY A 164 3.18 17.37 -16.41
CA GLY A 164 3.36 16.32 -17.39
C GLY A 164 2.52 16.63 -18.61
N GLY A 165 3.15 16.94 -19.74
CA GLY A 165 2.61 16.74 -21.10
C GLY A 165 1.48 17.66 -21.60
N ASP A 166 1.79 18.36 -22.70
CA ASP A 166 0.92 19.14 -23.60
C ASP A 166 0.34 20.47 -23.09
N PHE A 167 0.85 21.55 -23.69
CA PHE A 167 0.25 22.89 -23.75
C PHE A 167 -1.17 22.92 -24.36
N ASP A 168 -1.69 21.79 -24.84
CA ASP A 168 -3.00 21.64 -25.51
C ASP A 168 -4.02 20.80 -24.70
N SER A 169 -3.63 20.22 -23.56
CA SER A 169 -4.58 19.55 -22.67
C SER A 169 -5.33 20.61 -21.84
N ARG A 170 -6.64 20.74 -22.11
CA ARG A 170 -7.55 21.68 -21.43
C ARG A 170 -7.83 21.36 -19.96
N GLU A 171 -7.07 20.46 -19.34
CA GLU A 171 -7.25 20.15 -17.93
C GLU A 171 -6.58 21.23 -17.08
N PRO A 172 -7.32 21.88 -16.16
CA PRO A 172 -6.75 22.93 -15.34
C PRO A 172 -5.59 22.36 -14.52
N PRO A 173 -4.49 23.12 -14.34
CA PRO A 173 -3.38 22.68 -13.51
C PRO A 173 -3.92 22.28 -12.15
N SER A 174 -3.53 21.10 -11.67
CA SER A 174 -3.92 20.58 -10.37
C SER A 174 -3.68 21.67 -9.34
N ASP A 175 -4.77 22.11 -8.70
CA ASP A 175 -4.70 23.21 -7.75
C ASP A 175 -3.69 22.81 -6.68
N ARG A 176 -2.68 23.64 -6.38
CA ARG A 176 -1.69 23.38 -5.31
C ARG A 176 -1.64 24.51 -4.29
N THR A 177 -2.78 25.19 -4.13
CA THR A 177 -2.92 26.39 -3.31
C THR A 177 -2.57 26.16 -1.84
N LEU A 178 -3.02 25.07 -1.22
CA LEU A 178 -2.67 24.74 0.16
C LEU A 178 -1.16 24.60 0.33
N LEU A 179 -0.51 23.78 -0.51
CA LEU A 179 0.94 23.56 -0.43
C LEU A 179 1.71 24.86 -0.69
N ARG A 180 1.31 25.64 -1.71
CA ARG A 180 1.91 26.94 -2.02
C ARG A 180 1.78 27.92 -0.85
N SER A 181 0.62 27.98 -0.21
CA SER A 181 0.35 28.81 0.97
C SER A 181 1.19 28.39 2.18
N LEU A 182 1.23 27.09 2.49
CA LEU A 182 2.03 26.55 3.59
C LEU A 182 3.52 26.76 3.36
N TYR A 183 4.00 26.58 2.13
CA TYR A 183 5.39 26.83 1.80
C TYR A 183 5.77 28.31 1.90
N GLY A 184 4.91 29.22 1.42
CA GLY A 184 5.11 30.66 1.62
C GLY A 184 5.20 31.03 3.10
N ARG A 185 4.38 30.41 3.95
CA ARG A 185 4.45 30.57 5.41
C ARG A 185 5.70 29.94 6.01
N TYR A 186 6.11 28.75 5.54
CA TYR A 186 7.38 28.12 5.93
C TYR A 186 8.56 29.05 5.65
N ARG A 187 8.55 29.75 4.51
CA ARG A 187 9.57 30.73 4.14
C ARG A 187 9.56 31.98 5.01
N ALA A 188 8.40 32.59 5.19
CA ALA A 188 8.31 33.85 5.92
C ALA A 188 8.47 33.66 7.44
N MET A 189 7.86 32.61 7.99
CA MET A 189 7.80 32.33 9.43
C MET A 189 7.68 30.81 9.68
N PRO A 190 8.81 30.06 9.65
CA PRO A 190 8.80 28.60 9.79
C PRO A 190 8.07 28.11 11.05
N ASN A 191 8.28 28.79 12.18
CA ASN A 191 7.69 28.45 13.48
C ASN A 191 6.17 28.70 13.57
N SER A 192 5.56 29.26 12.52
CA SER A 192 4.11 29.49 12.49
C SER A 192 3.32 28.25 12.09
N LEU A 193 3.97 27.26 11.49
CA LEU A 193 3.33 26.02 11.04
C LEU A 193 3.10 25.07 12.20
N THR A 194 1.97 24.37 12.19
CA THR A 194 1.75 23.20 13.04
C THR A 194 2.57 22.01 12.53
N ASP A 195 2.72 20.98 13.34
CA ASP A 195 3.54 19.81 12.98
C ASP A 195 3.02 19.07 11.74
N ASP A 196 1.71 18.93 11.56
CA ASP A 196 1.13 18.34 10.34
C ASP A 196 1.36 19.18 9.08
N GLN A 197 1.31 20.50 9.21
CA GLN A 197 1.65 21.44 8.13
C GLN A 197 3.13 21.37 7.77
N THR A 198 3.99 21.30 8.79
CA THR A 198 5.44 21.14 8.63
C THR A 198 5.78 19.80 7.96
N ALA A 199 5.09 18.73 8.37
CA ALA A 199 5.21 17.42 7.76
C ALA A 199 4.87 17.45 6.26
N LEU A 200 3.80 18.13 5.86
CA LEU A 200 3.43 18.24 4.44
C LEU A 200 4.50 18.97 3.62
N VAL A 201 5.06 20.07 4.13
CA VAL A 201 6.14 20.80 3.44
C VAL A 201 7.37 19.90 3.24
N TYR A 202 7.81 19.20 4.30
CA TYR A 202 8.95 18.30 4.19
C TYR A 202 8.66 17.08 3.31
N ALA A 203 7.44 16.53 3.34
CA ALA A 203 7.05 15.43 2.46
C ALA A 203 7.11 15.85 0.98
N ALA A 204 6.62 17.05 0.66
CA ALA A 204 6.71 17.61 -0.68
C ALA A 204 8.17 17.79 -1.17
N LEU A 205 9.05 18.33 -0.31
CA LEU A 205 10.48 18.46 -0.62
C LEU A 205 11.17 17.09 -0.79
N CYS A 206 10.81 16.10 0.03
CA CYS A 206 11.27 14.72 -0.10
C CYS A 206 10.91 14.14 -1.47
N THR A 207 9.63 14.22 -1.85
CA THR A 207 9.11 13.71 -3.11
C THR A 207 9.74 14.39 -4.31
N SER A 208 9.88 15.72 -4.28
CA SER A 208 10.53 16.49 -5.35
C SER A 208 12.01 16.12 -5.53
N ARG A 209 12.77 16.02 -4.43
CA ARG A 209 14.18 15.63 -4.52
C ARG A 209 14.33 14.20 -5.03
N PHE A 210 13.47 13.30 -4.59
CA PHE A 210 13.45 11.94 -5.10
C PHE A 210 13.17 11.89 -6.61
N ALA A 211 12.22 12.68 -7.11
CA ALA A 211 11.95 12.80 -8.54
C ALA A 211 13.16 13.31 -9.33
N GLN A 212 13.84 14.38 -8.86
CA GLN A 212 15.07 14.87 -9.49
C GLN A 212 16.15 13.79 -9.61
N ILE A 213 16.42 13.06 -8.52
CA ILE A 213 17.43 11.98 -8.51
C ILE A 213 17.07 10.94 -9.56
N ARG A 214 15.79 10.56 -9.64
CA ARG A 214 15.30 9.59 -10.60
C ARG A 214 15.43 10.03 -12.05
N VAL A 215 15.11 11.29 -12.37
CA VAL A 215 15.26 11.86 -13.71
C VAL A 215 16.73 11.82 -14.12
N ALA A 216 17.62 12.30 -13.25
CA ALA A 216 19.06 12.29 -13.51
C ALA A 216 19.62 10.87 -13.77
N ILE A 217 19.17 9.86 -13.02
CA ILE A 217 19.50 8.45 -13.28
C ILE A 217 19.00 8.00 -14.67
N SER A 218 17.77 8.36 -15.03
CA SER A 218 17.19 7.98 -16.33
C SER A 218 17.89 8.65 -17.52
N GLU A 219 18.44 9.86 -17.31
CA GLU A 219 19.24 10.59 -18.30
C GLU A 219 20.70 10.07 -18.40
N GLY A 220 21.05 9.06 -17.62
CA GLY A 220 22.36 8.41 -17.66
C GLY A 220 23.44 9.17 -16.90
N GLU A 221 23.08 10.07 -15.99
CA GLU A 221 24.04 10.57 -15.01
C GLU A 221 24.54 9.38 -14.16
N ASN A 222 25.84 9.36 -13.82
CA ASN A 222 26.44 8.35 -12.94
C ASN A 222 26.00 8.53 -11.47
N LEU A 223 24.72 8.81 -11.25
CA LEU A 223 24.12 8.80 -9.94
C LEU A 223 23.64 7.38 -9.66
N THR A 224 24.12 6.75 -8.60
CA THR A 224 23.45 5.57 -8.05
C THR A 224 22.40 6.04 -7.05
N LEU A 225 21.34 5.24 -6.81
CA LEU A 225 20.43 5.48 -5.67
C LEU A 225 21.15 5.33 -4.30
N THR A 226 22.45 5.05 -4.30
CA THR A 226 23.35 4.99 -3.16
C THR A 226 24.37 6.13 -3.11
N ASP A 227 24.26 7.14 -4.00
CA ASP A 227 25.18 8.29 -4.07
C ASP A 227 25.12 9.22 -2.86
N GLU A 228 26.14 10.08 -2.72
CA GLU A 228 26.41 10.94 -1.57
C GLU A 228 25.37 12.05 -1.29
N SER A 229 24.42 12.31 -2.22
CA SER A 229 23.42 13.39 -2.11
C SER A 229 21.99 12.84 -1.98
N ARG A 230 21.64 12.44 -0.75
CA ARG A 230 20.36 11.88 -0.31
C ARG A 230 19.60 12.82 0.62
N GLU A 231 19.42 14.08 0.21
CA GLU A 231 18.61 15.05 0.97
C GLU A 231 17.12 14.63 1.03
N ASP A 232 16.65 13.84 0.05
CA ASP A 232 15.34 13.19 0.06
C ASP A 232 15.10 12.38 1.35
N ILE A 233 16.09 11.60 1.79
CA ILE A 233 16.03 10.85 3.05
C ILE A 233 15.98 11.80 4.26
N THR A 234 16.75 12.89 4.23
CA THR A 234 16.72 13.89 5.30
C THR A 234 15.34 14.55 5.43
N TYR A 235 14.71 14.90 4.30
CA TYR A 235 13.35 15.41 4.29
C TYR A 235 12.32 14.37 4.72
N TYR A 236 12.48 13.10 4.30
CA TYR A 236 11.65 11.99 4.79
C TYR A 236 11.66 11.91 6.32
N HIS A 237 12.84 11.91 6.94
CA HIS A 237 12.95 11.84 8.40
C HIS A 237 12.36 13.08 9.08
N LYS A 238 12.56 14.27 8.52
CA LYS A 238 11.94 15.50 9.04
C LYS A 238 10.41 15.44 8.98
N ALA A 239 9.84 15.00 7.86
CA ALA A 239 8.41 14.84 7.67
C ALA A 239 7.83 13.80 8.63
N TYR A 240 8.47 12.64 8.71
CA TYR A 240 8.05 11.54 9.56
C TYR A 240 8.10 11.91 11.05
N ASN A 241 9.13 12.63 11.50
CA ASN A 241 9.24 13.12 12.88
C ASN A 241 8.15 14.13 13.23
N ALA A 242 7.80 15.02 12.29
CA ALA A 242 6.70 15.98 12.48
C ALA A 242 5.33 15.27 12.51
N LEU A 243 5.13 14.22 11.71
CA LEU A 243 3.94 13.35 11.83
C LEU A 243 3.91 12.62 13.17
N ALA A 244 5.05 12.15 13.67
CA ALA A 244 5.14 11.46 14.94
C ALA A 244 4.78 12.35 16.15
N SER A 245 5.09 13.64 16.09
CA SER A 245 4.68 14.61 17.11
C SER A 245 3.20 15.01 16.98
N TRP A 246 2.63 14.91 15.77
CA TRP A 246 1.22 15.16 15.51
C TRP A 246 0.31 13.99 15.93
N ASN A 247 -0.43 14.15 17.02
CA ASN A 247 -1.28 13.08 17.60
C ASN A 247 -2.79 13.25 17.34
N ARG A 248 -3.18 13.97 16.28
CA ARG A 248 -4.58 14.32 15.99
C ARG A 248 -4.98 13.94 14.56
N PRO A 249 -6.28 13.68 14.30
CA PRO A 249 -6.75 13.52 12.93
C PRO A 249 -6.63 14.85 12.17
N SER A 250 -6.06 14.84 10.96
CA SER A 250 -5.91 16.02 10.10
C SER A 250 -5.82 15.61 8.63
N LEU A 251 -6.55 16.31 7.75
CA LEU A 251 -6.42 16.16 6.30
C LEU A 251 -5.00 16.53 5.83
N VAL A 252 -4.36 17.52 6.47
CA VAL A 252 -2.99 17.92 6.13
C VAL A 252 -1.99 16.82 6.46
N ALA A 253 -2.16 16.15 7.60
CA ALA A 253 -1.35 14.98 7.96
C ALA A 253 -1.59 13.81 6.99
N LEU A 254 -2.85 13.61 6.55
CA LEU A 254 -3.20 12.60 5.56
C LEU A 254 -2.51 12.85 4.20
N TRP A 255 -2.47 14.10 3.74
CA TRP A 255 -1.72 14.52 2.55
C TRP A 255 -0.21 14.32 2.70
N ALA A 256 0.35 14.68 3.85
CA ALA A 256 1.78 14.46 4.11
C ALA A 256 2.13 12.96 4.01
N ILE A 257 1.31 12.08 4.60
CA ILE A 257 1.50 10.63 4.49
C ILE A 257 1.36 10.17 3.03
N PHE A 258 0.36 10.67 2.30
CA PHE A 258 0.18 10.37 0.87
C PHE A 258 1.44 10.67 0.03
N TYR A 259 2.13 11.79 0.27
CA TYR A 259 3.40 12.10 -0.39
C TYR A 259 4.56 11.17 -0.01
N LEU A 260 4.59 10.66 1.22
CA LEU A 260 5.67 9.80 1.72
C LEU A 260 5.53 8.33 1.30
N ILE A 261 4.31 7.84 1.06
CA ILE A 261 4.08 6.44 0.64
C ILE A 261 4.85 6.08 -0.64
N PRO A 262 4.79 6.84 -1.76
CA PRO A 262 5.53 6.47 -2.96
C PRO A 262 7.03 6.42 -2.73
N PHE A 263 7.55 7.38 -1.95
CA PHE A 263 8.94 7.38 -1.55
C PHE A 263 9.29 6.10 -0.78
N SER A 264 8.46 5.67 0.17
CA SER A 264 8.66 4.42 0.91
C SER A 264 8.56 3.16 0.05
N ILE A 265 7.78 3.17 -1.04
CA ILE A 265 7.70 2.05 -1.99
C ILE A 265 8.96 1.95 -2.86
N GLY A 266 9.47 3.09 -3.34
CA GLY A 266 10.68 3.14 -4.16
C GLY A 266 11.97 2.91 -3.38
N MET A 267 12.11 3.58 -2.22
CA MET A 267 13.36 3.65 -1.45
C MET A 267 13.29 3.03 -0.07
N GLY A 268 12.11 2.89 0.51
CA GLY A 268 11.91 2.18 1.78
C GLY A 268 11.61 0.70 1.60
N GLY A 269 11.48 -0.02 2.69
CA GLY A 269 11.10 -1.42 2.70
C GLY A 269 9.61 -1.65 2.98
N PRO A 270 9.18 -2.92 3.01
CA PRO A 270 7.84 -3.33 3.39
C PRO A 270 7.38 -2.77 4.74
N ALA A 271 8.26 -2.71 5.75
CA ALA A 271 7.91 -2.23 7.08
C ALA A 271 7.69 -0.72 7.13
N GLU A 272 8.52 0.10 6.48
CA GLU A 272 8.30 1.55 6.42
C GLU A 272 7.02 1.88 5.66
N THR A 273 6.76 1.17 4.55
CA THR A 273 5.52 1.33 3.78
C THR A 273 4.30 0.95 4.64
N LYS A 274 4.38 -0.17 5.37
CA LYS A 274 3.31 -0.62 6.28
C LYS A 274 3.04 0.38 7.39
N ASP A 275 4.06 0.95 8.01
CA ASP A 275 3.89 1.93 9.08
C ASP A 275 3.16 3.18 8.59
N LEU A 276 3.56 3.74 7.44
CA LEU A 276 2.87 4.86 6.81
C LEU A 276 1.41 4.53 6.47
N LEU A 277 1.14 3.35 5.91
CA LEU A 277 -0.23 2.90 5.60
C LEU A 277 -1.07 2.71 6.87
N GLN A 278 -0.49 2.26 7.98
CA GLN A 278 -1.18 2.18 9.27
C GLN A 278 -1.51 3.56 9.84
N GLN A 279 -0.60 4.52 9.71
CA GLN A 279 -0.88 5.91 10.07
C GLN A 279 -1.97 6.51 9.17
N MET A 280 -1.92 6.25 7.85
CA MET A 280 -2.93 6.69 6.90
C MET A 280 -4.30 6.09 7.21
N ALA A 281 -4.35 4.78 7.50
CA ALA A 281 -5.57 4.08 7.90
C ALA A 281 -6.18 4.67 9.18
N TRP A 282 -5.35 5.03 10.16
CA TRP A 282 -5.82 5.71 11.37
C TRP A 282 -6.44 7.08 11.05
N GLN A 283 -5.79 7.89 10.22
CA GLN A 283 -6.33 9.17 9.74
C GLN A 283 -7.69 8.96 9.03
N VAL A 284 -7.75 8.03 8.07
CA VAL A 284 -8.97 7.65 7.34
C VAL A 284 -10.10 7.20 8.27
N LYS A 285 -9.80 6.42 9.31
CA LYS A 285 -10.80 5.95 10.28
C LYS A 285 -11.32 7.08 11.15
N GLU A 286 -10.44 7.92 11.68
CA GLU A 286 -10.82 8.99 12.61
C GLU A 286 -11.48 10.19 11.91
N LEU A 287 -11.08 10.48 10.66
CA LEU A 287 -11.74 11.46 9.79
C LEU A 287 -13.06 10.93 9.18
N GLY A 288 -13.29 9.62 9.26
CA GLY A 288 -14.50 8.97 8.75
C GLY A 288 -14.57 8.87 7.23
N LEU A 289 -13.45 8.90 6.52
CA LEU A 289 -13.43 8.92 5.04
C LEU A 289 -13.89 7.60 4.41
N HIS A 290 -13.76 6.49 5.15
CA HIS A 290 -14.27 5.17 4.78
C HIS A 290 -15.80 5.04 4.90
N ARG A 291 -16.48 6.06 5.44
CA ARG A 291 -17.93 6.09 5.65
C ARG A 291 -18.61 7.15 4.78
N ARG A 292 -19.52 6.76 3.90
CA ARG A 292 -20.29 7.59 2.97
C ARG A 292 -20.94 8.77 3.67
N GLU A 293 -21.62 8.53 4.79
CA GLU A 293 -22.30 9.59 5.56
C GLU A 293 -21.35 10.67 6.09
N THR A 294 -20.11 10.30 6.43
CA THR A 294 -19.12 11.25 6.97
C THR A 294 -18.28 11.87 5.87
N ALA A 295 -17.87 11.07 4.87
CA ALA A 295 -17.16 11.53 3.69
C ALA A 295 -17.96 12.59 2.91
N SER A 296 -19.28 12.46 2.82
CA SER A 296 -20.14 13.44 2.14
C SER A 296 -20.26 14.80 2.84
N LEU A 297 -19.71 14.96 4.06
CA LEU A 297 -19.70 16.23 4.78
C LEU A 297 -18.51 17.12 4.41
N TYR A 298 -17.49 16.53 3.78
CA TYR A 298 -16.32 17.27 3.30
C TYR A 298 -16.66 18.01 2.01
N GLN A 299 -15.96 19.11 1.78
CA GLN A 299 -16.14 19.87 0.55
C GLN A 299 -15.45 19.16 -0.62
N PRO A 300 -15.93 19.32 -1.85
CA PRO A 300 -15.29 18.70 -3.02
C PRO A 300 -13.79 19.03 -3.15
N HIS A 301 -13.40 20.24 -2.72
CA HIS A 301 -12.02 20.71 -2.77
C HIS A 301 -11.09 20.01 -1.77
N ASP A 302 -11.64 19.39 -0.72
CA ASP A 302 -10.86 18.57 0.24
C ASP A 302 -10.34 17.26 -0.38
N GLN A 303 -10.87 16.85 -1.54
CA GLN A 303 -10.49 15.65 -2.31
C GLN A 303 -10.45 14.36 -1.47
N VAL A 304 -11.31 14.24 -0.45
CA VAL A 304 -11.29 13.10 0.47
C VAL A 304 -11.57 11.75 -0.20
N GLY A 305 -12.33 11.75 -1.30
CA GLY A 305 -12.58 10.55 -2.10
C GLY A 305 -11.30 10.05 -2.77
N ALA A 306 -10.57 10.95 -3.42
CA ALA A 306 -9.29 10.64 -4.05
C ALA A 306 -8.25 10.13 -3.02
N LEU A 307 -8.13 10.80 -1.88
CA LEU A 307 -7.26 10.38 -0.78
C LEU A 307 -7.61 8.98 -0.25
N PHE A 308 -8.89 8.70 -0.09
CA PHE A 308 -9.35 7.39 0.33
C PHE A 308 -9.07 6.31 -0.73
N SER A 309 -9.31 6.61 -2.00
CA SER A 309 -9.01 5.69 -3.10
C SER A 309 -7.50 5.40 -3.22
N ALA A 310 -6.64 6.40 -3.06
CA ALA A 310 -5.19 6.21 -3.05
C ALA A 310 -4.71 5.34 -1.88
N PHE A 311 -5.27 5.57 -0.69
CA PHE A 311 -5.05 4.71 0.47
C PHE A 311 -5.48 3.27 0.17
N PHE A 312 -6.73 3.08 -0.26
CA PHE A 312 -7.31 1.77 -0.51
C PHE A 312 -6.51 1.00 -1.55
N TYR A 313 -6.19 1.64 -2.68
CA TYR A 313 -5.40 1.07 -3.76
C TYR A 313 -4.05 0.56 -3.25
N THR A 314 -3.31 1.42 -2.53
CA THR A 314 -1.97 1.09 -2.05
C THR A 314 -2.01 0.02 -0.95
N GLU A 315 -3.01 0.07 -0.09
CA GLU A 315 -3.18 -0.92 0.97
C GLU A 315 -3.54 -2.30 0.41
N MET A 316 -4.43 -2.39 -0.58
CA MET A 316 -4.74 -3.65 -1.26
C MET A 316 -3.50 -4.20 -1.95
N PHE A 317 -2.75 -3.34 -2.62
CA PHE A 317 -1.49 -3.72 -3.25
C PHE A 317 -0.52 -4.34 -2.25
N ARG A 318 -0.16 -3.59 -1.20
CA ARG A 318 0.82 -3.99 -0.20
C ARG A 318 0.36 -5.22 0.57
N SER A 319 -0.90 -5.26 0.99
CA SER A 319 -1.46 -6.40 1.74
C SER A 319 -1.42 -7.68 0.92
N SER A 320 -1.78 -7.62 -0.37
CA SER A 320 -1.79 -8.79 -1.27
C SER A 320 -0.41 -9.42 -1.52
N LEU A 321 0.68 -8.70 -1.23
CA LEU A 321 2.07 -9.18 -1.42
C LEU A 321 2.71 -9.71 -0.15
N MET A 322 2.13 -9.42 1.02
CA MET A 322 2.76 -9.63 2.33
C MET A 322 1.84 -10.44 3.26
N ASP A 323 1.05 -9.76 4.10
CA ASP A 323 0.32 -10.39 5.21
C ASP A 323 -1.14 -10.72 4.90
N LEU A 324 -1.63 -10.35 3.70
CA LEU A 324 -3.01 -10.52 3.25
C LEU A 324 -4.05 -9.93 4.21
N ARG A 325 -3.65 -8.93 5.03
CA ARG A 325 -4.49 -8.35 6.08
C ARG A 325 -4.52 -6.83 5.98
N PRO A 326 -5.52 -6.28 5.26
CA PRO A 326 -5.73 -4.85 5.20
C PRO A 326 -5.97 -4.21 6.57
N ALA A 327 -5.45 -3.00 6.78
CA ALA A 327 -5.62 -2.21 7.99
C ALA A 327 -7.08 -1.78 8.24
N ILE A 328 -7.86 -1.61 7.16
CA ILE A 328 -9.31 -1.41 7.21
C ILE A 328 -9.97 -2.63 6.57
N PRO A 329 -10.71 -3.45 7.34
CA PRO A 329 -11.49 -4.56 6.79
C PRO A 329 -12.46 -4.06 5.72
N PHE A 330 -12.59 -4.82 4.63
CA PHE A 330 -13.46 -4.44 3.52
C PHE A 330 -14.92 -4.26 3.95
N THR A 331 -15.37 -5.03 4.93
CA THR A 331 -16.71 -4.94 5.53
C THR A 331 -16.97 -3.66 6.31
N GLU A 332 -15.93 -2.91 6.70
CA GLU A 332 -16.05 -1.61 7.37
C GLU A 332 -16.22 -0.45 6.36
N ILE A 333 -16.02 -0.68 5.06
CA ILE A 333 -16.03 0.34 4.00
C ILE A 333 -17.41 0.38 3.34
N ASP A 334 -18.10 1.52 3.37
CA ASP A 334 -19.41 1.71 2.73
C ASP A 334 -19.42 2.80 1.61
N VAL A 335 -18.28 3.48 1.44
CA VAL A 335 -17.99 4.36 0.30
C VAL A 335 -17.46 3.52 -0.85
N ASP A 336 -17.71 3.94 -2.09
CA ASP A 336 -17.05 3.32 -3.24
C ASP A 336 -15.55 3.62 -3.16
N PRO A 337 -14.68 2.62 -2.98
CA PRO A 337 -13.25 2.86 -2.89
C PRO A 337 -12.63 3.11 -4.27
N THR A 338 -13.36 2.85 -5.36
CA THR A 338 -12.81 2.98 -6.71
C THR A 338 -12.66 4.46 -7.08
N PRO A 339 -11.44 4.88 -7.45
CA PRO A 339 -11.21 6.25 -7.91
C PRO A 339 -11.94 6.54 -9.23
N PRO A 340 -12.24 7.82 -9.52
CA PRO A 340 -12.75 8.22 -10.83
C PRO A 340 -11.82 7.76 -11.97
N ALA A 341 -12.39 7.42 -13.13
CA ALA A 341 -11.64 6.94 -14.29
C ALA A 341 -10.57 7.93 -14.81
N THR A 342 -10.72 9.21 -14.47
CA THR A 342 -9.74 10.27 -14.78
C THR A 342 -8.47 10.18 -13.95
N MET A 343 -8.52 9.59 -12.75
CA MET A 343 -7.38 9.45 -11.86
C MET A 343 -6.70 8.08 -11.99
N PHE A 344 -7.49 7.04 -12.28
CA PHE A 344 -7.01 5.68 -12.39
C PHE A 344 -7.71 4.96 -13.55
N PRO A 345 -6.97 4.16 -14.33
CA PRO A 345 -7.59 3.27 -15.31
C PRO A 345 -8.62 2.36 -14.63
N GLU A 346 -9.81 2.24 -15.23
CA GLU A 346 -10.90 1.44 -14.66
C GLU A 346 -10.46 -0.01 -14.39
N CYS A 347 -9.66 -0.59 -15.29
CA CYS A 347 -9.13 -1.94 -15.14
C CYS A 347 -8.30 -2.14 -13.86
N LEU A 348 -7.50 -1.13 -13.47
CA LEU A 348 -6.70 -1.15 -12.24
C LEU A 348 -7.56 -0.96 -11.00
N ALA A 349 -8.53 -0.03 -11.04
CA ALA A 349 -9.48 0.18 -9.95
C ALA A 349 -10.30 -1.10 -9.66
N ARG A 350 -10.80 -1.77 -10.71
CA ARG A 350 -11.53 -3.04 -10.59
C ARG A 350 -10.66 -4.17 -10.02
N SER A 351 -9.41 -4.29 -10.46
CA SER A 351 -8.49 -5.30 -9.92
C SER A 351 -8.24 -5.12 -8.41
N SER A 352 -8.19 -3.88 -7.93
CA SER A 352 -8.03 -3.56 -6.50
C SER A 352 -9.26 -3.94 -5.70
N PHE A 353 -10.45 -3.69 -6.27
CA PHE A 353 -11.72 -4.15 -5.68
C PHE A 353 -11.78 -5.68 -5.55
N PHE A 354 -11.39 -6.41 -6.60
CA PHE A 354 -11.34 -7.88 -6.55
C PHE A 354 -10.33 -8.39 -5.53
N THR A 355 -9.19 -7.71 -5.39
CA THR A 355 -8.21 -7.98 -4.33
C THR A 355 -8.85 -7.82 -2.96
N ALA A 356 -9.51 -6.70 -2.70
CA ALA A 356 -10.17 -6.47 -1.42
C ALA A 356 -11.21 -7.54 -1.08
N LYS A 357 -12.01 -7.94 -2.07
CA LYS A 357 -13.01 -9.00 -1.90
C LYS A 357 -12.37 -10.35 -1.57
N LEU A 358 -11.33 -10.76 -2.32
CA LEU A 358 -10.62 -12.02 -2.06
C LEU A 358 -9.99 -12.02 -0.66
N LEU A 359 -9.34 -10.92 -0.25
CA LEU A 359 -8.76 -10.80 1.08
C LEU A 359 -9.83 -10.84 2.19
N ALA A 360 -11.01 -10.25 1.95
CA ALA A 360 -12.12 -10.32 2.88
C ALA A 360 -12.64 -11.76 3.04
N ASP A 361 -12.77 -12.50 1.93
CA ASP A 361 -13.21 -13.89 1.92
C ASP A 361 -12.20 -14.81 2.64
N TYR A 362 -10.89 -14.56 2.51
CA TYR A 362 -9.88 -15.24 3.33
C TYR A 362 -10.05 -14.93 4.83
N GLY A 363 -10.43 -13.70 5.17
CA GLY A 363 -10.67 -13.30 6.57
C GLY A 363 -11.98 -13.80 7.18
N ASP A 364 -12.96 -14.21 6.38
CA ASP A 364 -14.30 -14.58 6.86
C ASP A 364 -14.42 -16.09 7.13
N PRO A 365 -14.55 -16.55 8.38
CA PRO A 365 -14.63 -17.98 8.71
C PRO A 365 -15.81 -18.72 8.08
N HIS A 366 -16.83 -18.00 7.59
CA HIS A 366 -18.01 -18.59 6.96
C HIS A 366 -17.85 -18.83 5.45
N VAL A 367 -16.78 -18.31 4.84
CA VAL A 367 -16.48 -18.51 3.42
C VAL A 367 -15.46 -19.63 3.27
N ASP A 368 -15.87 -20.72 2.62
CA ASP A 368 -14.95 -21.78 2.18
C ASP A 368 -14.32 -21.38 0.84
N THR A 369 -13.22 -20.63 0.94
CA THR A 369 -12.41 -20.22 -0.22
C THR A 369 -11.76 -21.41 -0.93
N SER A 370 -11.88 -22.60 -0.35
CA SER A 370 -11.18 -23.80 -0.79
C SER A 370 -12.04 -24.75 -1.65
N ASN A 371 -13.32 -24.41 -1.82
CA ASN A 371 -14.29 -25.13 -2.63
C ASN A 371 -14.16 -24.80 -4.12
N LEU A 372 -14.20 -25.82 -5.00
CA LEU A 372 -14.19 -25.65 -6.46
C LEU A 372 -15.30 -24.70 -6.97
N ALA A 373 -16.48 -24.74 -6.37
CA ALA A 373 -17.57 -23.84 -6.73
C ALA A 373 -17.22 -22.37 -6.46
N TYR A 374 -16.53 -22.09 -5.34
CA TYR A 374 -16.05 -20.75 -5.00
C TYR A 374 -14.98 -20.29 -5.99
N ILE A 375 -13.98 -21.14 -6.28
CA ILE A 375 -12.90 -20.83 -7.24
C ILE A 375 -13.49 -20.48 -8.60
N THR A 376 -14.37 -21.33 -9.11
CA THR A 376 -15.00 -21.17 -10.44
C THR A 376 -15.85 -19.90 -10.50
N ALA A 377 -16.68 -19.65 -9.48
CA ALA A 377 -17.52 -18.45 -9.43
C ALA A 377 -16.68 -17.17 -9.33
N THR A 378 -15.58 -17.21 -8.57
CA THR A 378 -14.67 -16.07 -8.37
C THR A 378 -13.95 -15.74 -9.68
N GLU A 379 -13.36 -16.74 -10.35
CA GLU A 379 -12.70 -16.51 -11.63
C GLU A 379 -13.70 -16.05 -12.72
N ALA A 380 -14.89 -16.66 -12.77
CA ALA A 380 -15.95 -16.27 -13.70
C ALA A 380 -16.35 -14.79 -13.55
N ALA A 381 -16.30 -14.24 -12.33
CA ALA A 381 -16.56 -12.83 -12.07
C ALA A 381 -15.45 -11.91 -12.60
N TRP A 382 -14.19 -12.36 -12.63
CA TRP A 382 -13.05 -11.58 -13.10
C TRP A 382 -12.89 -11.63 -14.63
N MET A 383 -13.24 -12.75 -15.25
CA MET A 383 -12.95 -13.00 -16.68
C MET A 383 -13.53 -12.01 -17.68
N PRO A 384 -14.74 -11.44 -17.51
CA PRO A 384 -15.25 -10.42 -18.43
C PRO A 384 -14.28 -9.23 -18.55
N TYR A 385 -13.77 -8.74 -17.42
CA TYR A 385 -12.84 -7.61 -17.36
C TYR A 385 -11.46 -7.96 -17.95
N VAL A 386 -10.96 -9.17 -17.67
CA VAL A 386 -9.70 -9.66 -18.25
C VAL A 386 -9.81 -9.79 -19.77
N ARG A 387 -10.96 -10.26 -20.26
CA ARG A 387 -11.23 -10.40 -21.69
C ARG A 387 -11.29 -9.04 -22.36
N GLU A 388 -12.08 -8.12 -21.82
CA GLU A 388 -12.21 -6.75 -22.33
C GLU A 388 -10.83 -6.08 -22.44
N MET A 389 -10.05 -6.10 -21.36
CA MET A 389 -8.69 -5.55 -21.31
C MET A 389 -7.78 -6.10 -22.42
N ARG A 390 -7.85 -7.39 -22.74
CA ARG A 390 -7.02 -8.04 -23.77
C ARG A 390 -7.45 -7.73 -25.20
N HIS A 391 -8.65 -7.20 -25.40
CA HIS A 391 -9.18 -6.82 -26.71
C HIS A 391 -9.18 -5.30 -26.95
N VAL A 392 -8.73 -4.51 -25.97
CA VAL A 392 -8.46 -3.08 -26.18
C VAL A 392 -7.33 -2.94 -27.21
N SER A 393 -7.53 -2.06 -28.19
CA SER A 393 -6.53 -1.80 -29.23
C SER A 393 -5.27 -1.17 -28.63
N TYR A 394 -4.10 -1.77 -28.89
CA TYR A 394 -2.80 -1.23 -28.48
C TYR A 394 -2.38 0.05 -29.24
N LEU A 395 -3.19 0.50 -30.20
CA LEU A 395 -2.88 1.63 -31.09
C LEU A 395 -3.08 3.00 -30.42
N GLU A 396 -3.70 3.06 -29.24
CA GLU A 396 -3.84 4.30 -28.46
C GLU A 396 -2.62 4.52 -27.55
N ALA A 397 -2.05 5.73 -27.59
CA ALA A 397 -0.90 6.15 -26.79
C ALA A 397 -1.13 5.92 -25.28
N GLY A 398 -0.08 5.47 -24.57
CA GLY A 398 -0.09 5.21 -23.14
C GLY A 398 -0.92 4.01 -22.65
N GLN A 399 -1.72 3.34 -23.49
CA GLN A 399 -2.55 2.20 -23.05
C GLN A 399 -1.72 0.97 -22.67
N ARG A 400 -0.59 0.72 -23.36
CA ARG A 400 0.20 -0.50 -23.17
C ARG A 400 0.70 -0.68 -21.73
N ALA A 401 1.26 0.37 -21.12
CA ALA A 401 1.73 0.31 -19.74
C ALA A 401 0.57 0.03 -18.76
N LYS A 402 -0.56 0.73 -18.92
CA LYS A 402 -1.76 0.55 -18.07
C LYS A 402 -2.30 -0.88 -18.16
N LEU A 403 -2.39 -1.42 -19.37
CA LEU A 403 -2.83 -2.79 -19.62
C LEU A 403 -1.86 -3.80 -19.01
N ALA A 404 -0.54 -3.59 -19.14
CA ALA A 404 0.47 -4.44 -18.51
C ALA A 404 0.34 -4.44 -16.99
N TRP A 405 0.16 -3.27 -16.35
CA TRP A 405 -0.06 -3.18 -14.91
C TRP A 405 -1.36 -3.84 -14.46
N ALA A 406 -2.46 -3.68 -15.21
CA ALA A 406 -3.71 -4.34 -14.87
C ALA A 406 -3.62 -5.86 -15.05
N GLN A 407 -3.04 -6.33 -16.16
CA GLN A 407 -2.77 -7.75 -16.41
C GLN A 407 -1.91 -8.35 -15.30
N PHE A 408 -0.92 -7.60 -14.85
CA PHE A 408 -0.12 -7.96 -13.69
C PHE A 408 -1.01 -8.26 -12.46
N ARG A 409 -1.92 -7.35 -12.09
CA ARG A 409 -2.82 -7.51 -10.92
C ARG A 409 -3.74 -8.72 -11.02
N TYR A 410 -4.34 -8.93 -12.18
CA TYR A 410 -5.25 -10.06 -12.39
C TYR A 410 -4.54 -11.42 -12.32
N ASN A 411 -3.32 -11.51 -12.85
CA ASN A 411 -2.55 -12.75 -12.73
C ASN A 411 -2.08 -12.98 -11.28
N TRP A 412 -1.77 -11.92 -10.54
CA TRP A 412 -1.50 -12.04 -9.10
C TRP A 412 -2.71 -12.56 -8.31
N LEU A 413 -3.92 -12.07 -8.60
CA LEU A 413 -5.16 -12.58 -8.02
C LEU A 413 -5.37 -14.07 -8.29
N ARG A 414 -5.06 -14.53 -9.50
CA ARG A 414 -5.12 -15.96 -9.85
C ARG A 414 -4.11 -16.77 -9.05
N ILE A 415 -2.89 -16.28 -8.88
CA ILE A 415 -1.90 -16.95 -8.01
C ILE A 415 -2.49 -17.11 -6.61
N LEU A 416 -2.95 -16.02 -5.99
CA LEU A 416 -3.53 -16.08 -4.65
C LEU A 416 -4.71 -17.07 -4.57
N LEU A 417 -5.65 -16.99 -5.52
CA LEU A 417 -6.84 -17.86 -5.56
C LEU A 417 -6.47 -19.36 -5.61
N TYR A 418 -5.47 -19.72 -6.41
CA TYR A 418 -5.12 -21.13 -6.64
C TYR A 418 -4.05 -21.67 -5.70
N LEU A 419 -3.29 -20.82 -5.02
CA LEU A 419 -2.19 -21.23 -4.15
C LEU A 419 -2.61 -22.18 -3.01
N PRO A 420 -3.76 -22.00 -2.33
CA PRO A 420 -4.24 -22.92 -1.27
C PRO A 420 -4.55 -24.36 -1.74
N HIS A 421 -4.45 -24.61 -3.04
CA HIS A 421 -4.89 -25.85 -3.68
C HIS A 421 -3.74 -26.67 -4.25
N ILE A 422 -2.50 -26.18 -4.21
CA ILE A 422 -1.33 -26.87 -4.78
C ILE A 422 -1.02 -28.21 -4.08
N GLY A 423 -1.38 -28.34 -2.81
CA GLY A 423 -1.20 -29.56 -2.01
C GLY A 423 -2.41 -30.49 -2.02
N ARG A 424 -3.50 -30.16 -2.72
CA ARG A 424 -4.75 -30.94 -2.71
C ARG A 424 -4.82 -31.84 -3.94
N GLU A 425 -4.74 -33.15 -3.74
CA GLU A 425 -4.63 -34.15 -4.82
C GLU A 425 -5.62 -33.95 -5.99
N GLY A 426 -6.90 -33.66 -5.69
CA GLY A 426 -7.93 -33.45 -6.72
C GLY A 426 -7.93 -32.08 -7.41
N LEU A 427 -7.23 -31.08 -6.89
CA LEU A 427 -7.21 -29.71 -7.42
C LEU A 427 -5.81 -29.25 -7.87
N ALA A 428 -4.76 -29.93 -7.42
CA ALA A 428 -3.37 -29.57 -7.66
C ALA A 428 -3.03 -29.45 -9.17
N PRO A 429 -3.46 -30.36 -10.06
CA PRO A 429 -3.15 -30.22 -11.49
C PRO A 429 -3.71 -28.93 -12.09
N GLN A 430 -4.96 -28.57 -11.75
CA GLN A 430 -5.57 -27.32 -12.22
C GLN A 430 -4.88 -26.09 -11.60
N ALA A 431 -4.53 -26.17 -10.32
CA ALA A 431 -3.86 -25.10 -9.61
C ALA A 431 -2.48 -24.82 -10.22
N TRP A 432 -1.65 -25.85 -10.44
CA TRP A 432 -0.33 -25.71 -11.06
C TRP A 432 -0.39 -25.15 -12.47
N ALA A 433 -1.29 -25.65 -13.32
CA ALA A 433 -1.47 -25.12 -14.67
C ALA A 433 -1.87 -23.64 -14.67
N THR A 434 -2.76 -23.25 -13.76
CA THR A 434 -3.23 -21.86 -13.67
C THR A 434 -2.16 -20.93 -13.12
N ILE A 435 -1.47 -21.36 -12.05
CA ILE A 435 -0.39 -20.61 -11.42
C ILE A 435 0.76 -20.41 -12.40
N THR A 436 1.20 -21.47 -13.08
CA THR A 436 2.31 -21.42 -14.04
C THR A 436 2.03 -20.42 -15.14
N ARG A 437 0.83 -20.47 -15.73
CA ARG A 437 0.40 -19.49 -16.72
C ARG A 437 0.34 -18.07 -16.16
N ALA A 438 -0.14 -17.89 -14.93
CA ALA A 438 -0.17 -16.58 -14.29
C ALA A 438 1.25 -16.01 -14.06
N VAL A 439 2.18 -16.85 -13.60
CA VAL A 439 3.59 -16.49 -13.41
C VAL A 439 4.24 -16.06 -14.73
N GLU A 440 4.08 -16.87 -15.78
CA GLU A 440 4.58 -16.56 -17.13
C GLU A 440 4.06 -15.18 -17.61
N GLN A 441 2.76 -14.93 -17.48
CA GLN A 441 2.14 -13.68 -17.90
C GLN A 441 2.62 -12.47 -17.09
N ILE A 442 2.90 -12.64 -15.79
CA ILE A 442 3.51 -11.59 -14.96
C ILE A 442 4.92 -11.26 -15.47
N MET A 443 5.74 -12.27 -15.76
CA MET A 443 7.11 -12.06 -16.24
C MET A 443 7.14 -11.37 -17.61
N TYR A 444 6.25 -11.74 -18.54
CA TYR A 444 6.12 -11.03 -19.81
C TYR A 444 5.61 -9.60 -19.64
N SER A 445 4.70 -9.34 -18.70
CA SER A 445 4.24 -7.97 -18.42
C SER A 445 5.41 -7.09 -17.94
N TYR A 446 6.35 -7.64 -17.15
CA TYR A 446 7.58 -6.93 -16.80
C TYR A 446 8.48 -6.65 -18.02
N SER A 447 8.63 -7.65 -18.91
CA SER A 447 9.37 -7.47 -20.17
C SER A 447 8.76 -6.34 -21.01
N ASP A 448 7.44 -6.29 -21.12
CA ASP A 448 6.73 -5.21 -21.82
C ASP A 448 7.02 -3.85 -21.20
N LEU A 449 6.91 -3.73 -19.87
CA LEU A 449 7.18 -2.49 -19.14
C LEU A 449 8.64 -2.02 -19.29
N ILE A 450 9.60 -2.94 -19.32
CA ILE A 450 11.01 -2.62 -19.58
C ILE A 450 11.16 -2.09 -21.01
N SER A 451 10.52 -2.73 -22.00
CA SER A 451 10.64 -2.35 -23.41
C SER A 451 10.14 -0.94 -23.72
N VAL A 452 9.23 -0.41 -22.89
CA VAL A 452 8.69 0.96 -23.00
C VAL A 452 9.26 1.93 -21.96
N ASN A 453 10.32 1.53 -21.24
CA ASN A 453 10.96 2.31 -20.18
C ASN A 453 9.99 2.79 -19.07
N GLN A 454 9.03 1.94 -18.70
CA GLN A 454 8.01 2.21 -17.67
C GLN A 454 8.19 1.35 -16.41
N LEU A 455 9.26 0.55 -16.34
CA LEU A 455 9.57 -0.22 -15.14
C LEU A 455 10.29 0.66 -14.11
N ASN A 456 9.74 0.73 -12.89
CA ASN A 456 10.34 1.46 -11.77
C ASN A 456 10.72 0.50 -10.64
N PRO A 457 12.00 0.13 -10.49
CA PRO A 457 12.41 -0.83 -9.47
C PRO A 457 11.95 -0.43 -8.07
N SER A 458 11.22 -1.32 -7.41
CA SER A 458 10.61 -1.09 -6.09
C SER A 458 10.50 -2.40 -5.32
N TRP A 459 10.40 -2.33 -3.99
CA TRP A 459 10.29 -3.55 -3.17
C TRP A 459 9.08 -4.42 -3.55
N PRO A 460 7.90 -3.88 -3.93
CA PRO A 460 6.76 -4.71 -4.32
C PRO A 460 7.02 -5.51 -5.60
N GLN A 461 7.87 -5.00 -6.49
CA GLN A 461 8.25 -5.69 -7.72
C GLN A 461 9.26 -6.81 -7.43
N VAL A 462 10.26 -6.53 -6.58
CA VAL A 462 11.23 -7.55 -6.15
C VAL A 462 10.53 -8.68 -5.40
N GLN A 463 9.71 -8.37 -4.39
CA GLN A 463 8.94 -9.36 -3.63
C GLN A 463 8.14 -10.29 -4.54
N ARG A 464 7.55 -9.71 -5.57
CA ARG A 464 6.73 -10.44 -6.52
C ARG A 464 7.54 -11.33 -7.45
N LEU A 465 8.63 -10.81 -8.01
CA LEU A 465 9.55 -11.61 -8.82
C LEU A 465 10.10 -12.79 -8.01
N VAL A 466 10.39 -12.57 -6.73
CA VAL A 466 10.76 -13.63 -5.79
C VAL A 466 9.66 -14.68 -5.70
N VAL A 467 8.42 -14.30 -5.37
CA VAL A 467 7.29 -15.26 -5.30
C VAL A 467 7.07 -15.99 -6.62
N CYS A 468 7.12 -15.29 -7.76
CA CYS A 468 7.05 -15.92 -9.07
C CYS A 468 8.17 -16.93 -9.29
N GLY A 469 9.41 -16.60 -8.89
CA GLY A 469 10.54 -17.52 -8.94
C GLY A 469 10.36 -18.74 -8.05
N GLN A 470 9.88 -18.57 -6.82
CA GLN A 470 9.55 -19.66 -5.91
C GLN A 470 8.50 -20.61 -6.51
N LEU A 471 7.47 -20.05 -7.16
CA LEU A 471 6.44 -20.82 -7.85
C LEU A 471 6.98 -21.56 -9.08
N LEU A 472 7.92 -21.00 -9.83
CA LEU A 472 8.59 -21.70 -10.93
C LEU A 472 9.32 -22.96 -10.45
N ILE A 473 9.98 -22.88 -9.28
CA ILE A 473 10.66 -24.03 -8.67
C ILE A 473 9.68 -25.16 -8.42
N LEU A 474 8.60 -24.85 -7.71
CA LEU A 474 7.61 -25.85 -7.32
C LEU A 474 6.83 -26.37 -8.52
N ALA A 475 6.48 -25.53 -9.49
CA ALA A 475 5.79 -25.94 -10.71
C ALA A 475 6.66 -26.89 -11.56
N HIS A 476 7.97 -26.62 -11.65
CA HIS A 476 8.88 -27.51 -12.36
C HIS A 476 9.09 -28.84 -11.62
N ASP A 477 9.24 -28.82 -10.29
CA ASP A 477 9.34 -30.03 -9.47
C ASP A 477 8.07 -30.88 -9.53
N ALA A 478 6.89 -30.24 -9.62
CA ALA A 478 5.60 -30.89 -9.81
C ALA A 478 5.37 -31.44 -11.23
N GLY A 479 6.29 -31.17 -12.17
CA GLY A 479 6.21 -31.67 -13.54
C GLY A 479 5.28 -30.88 -14.47
N GLU A 480 4.80 -29.70 -14.05
CA GLU A 480 3.95 -28.84 -14.88
C GLU A 480 4.75 -28.18 -16.01
N LEU A 481 6.00 -27.81 -15.73
CA LEU A 481 6.88 -27.13 -16.68
C LEU A 481 7.79 -28.11 -17.42
N HIS A 482 7.71 -28.10 -18.75
CA HIS A 482 8.69 -28.80 -19.58
C HIS A 482 10.07 -28.13 -19.45
N ARG A 483 11.17 -28.91 -19.56
CA ARG A 483 12.55 -28.42 -19.37
C ARG A 483 12.88 -27.16 -20.18
N ARG A 484 12.45 -27.11 -21.46
CA ARG A 484 12.68 -25.95 -22.33
C ARG A 484 11.93 -24.70 -21.86
N GLU A 485 10.73 -24.86 -21.33
CA GLU A 485 9.91 -23.76 -20.82
C GLU A 485 10.49 -23.23 -19.52
N ALA A 486 10.81 -24.13 -18.58
CA ALA A 486 11.50 -23.79 -17.34
C ALA A 486 12.80 -23.02 -17.63
N GLN A 487 13.62 -23.52 -18.56
CA GLN A 487 14.84 -22.84 -18.98
C GLN A 487 14.62 -21.38 -19.41
N THR A 488 13.59 -21.11 -20.20
CA THR A 488 13.24 -19.75 -20.66
C THR A 488 12.76 -18.89 -19.50
N LEU A 489 11.89 -19.42 -18.64
CA LEU A 489 11.31 -18.67 -17.53
C LEU A 489 12.33 -18.35 -16.44
N PHE A 490 13.23 -19.28 -16.11
CA PHE A 490 14.33 -19.01 -15.18
C PHE A 490 15.34 -17.99 -15.76
N GLN A 491 15.58 -18.02 -17.07
CA GLN A 491 16.40 -16.99 -17.72
C GLN A 491 15.72 -15.61 -17.66
N LEU A 492 14.42 -15.55 -17.93
CA LEU A 492 13.66 -14.31 -17.85
C LEU A 492 13.66 -13.76 -16.41
N LEU A 493 13.45 -14.60 -15.39
CA LEU A 493 13.56 -14.21 -13.98
C LEU A 493 14.93 -13.62 -13.67
N HIS A 494 16.00 -14.25 -14.13
CA HIS A 494 17.37 -13.76 -13.95
C HIS A 494 17.55 -12.37 -14.55
N ASP A 495 17.11 -12.17 -15.80
CA ASP A 495 17.24 -10.89 -16.51
C ASP A 495 16.38 -9.79 -15.84
N LEU A 496 15.20 -10.13 -15.34
CA LEU A 496 14.33 -9.22 -14.60
C LEU A 496 14.94 -8.82 -13.25
N LEU A 497 15.56 -9.75 -12.51
CA LEU A 497 16.24 -9.42 -11.24
C LEU A 497 17.47 -8.52 -11.48
N LEU A 498 18.21 -8.74 -12.57
CA LEU A 498 19.32 -7.86 -12.97
C LEU A 498 18.84 -6.43 -13.20
N LYS A 499 17.68 -6.23 -13.83
CA LYS A 499 17.09 -4.89 -14.02
C LYS A 499 16.73 -4.17 -12.73
N HIS A 500 16.59 -4.88 -11.62
CA HIS A 500 16.31 -4.30 -10.31
C HIS A 500 17.57 -4.12 -9.45
N GLN A 501 18.70 -4.72 -9.84
CA GLN A 501 19.87 -4.89 -8.96
C GLN A 501 20.49 -3.56 -8.51
N ASP A 502 20.59 -2.57 -9.41
CA ASP A 502 21.21 -1.28 -9.09
C ASP A 502 20.41 -0.52 -8.02
N THR A 503 19.08 -0.65 -8.07
CA THR A 503 18.20 -0.07 -7.05
C THR A 503 18.08 -0.96 -5.82
N TRP A 504 18.12 -2.29 -5.98
CA TRP A 504 17.86 -3.28 -4.95
C TRP A 504 19.00 -4.30 -4.88
N PRO A 505 20.08 -4.02 -4.13
CA PRO A 505 21.27 -4.88 -4.09
C PRO A 505 21.02 -6.33 -3.66
N ILE A 506 19.96 -6.58 -2.88
CA ILE A 506 19.52 -7.93 -2.51
C ILE A 506 19.23 -8.82 -3.74
N CYS A 507 18.90 -8.24 -4.89
CA CYS A 507 18.74 -8.99 -6.14
C CYS A 507 20.00 -9.77 -6.52
N ALA A 508 21.21 -9.32 -6.15
CA ALA A 508 22.43 -10.08 -6.40
C ALA A 508 22.44 -11.42 -5.65
N GLU A 509 22.01 -11.44 -4.38
CA GLU A 509 21.87 -12.68 -3.60
C GLU A 509 20.77 -13.59 -4.18
N LEU A 510 19.62 -13.00 -4.53
CA LEU A 510 18.50 -13.72 -5.15
C LEU A 510 18.91 -14.38 -6.48
N ILE A 511 19.67 -13.66 -7.33
CA ILE A 511 20.21 -14.19 -8.59
C ILE A 511 21.10 -15.41 -8.32
N ILE A 512 21.97 -15.35 -7.31
CA ILE A 512 22.80 -16.50 -6.92
C ILE A 512 21.93 -17.68 -6.51
N GLY A 513 20.92 -17.45 -5.66
CA GLY A 513 19.98 -18.48 -5.20
C GLY A 513 19.23 -19.14 -6.35
N PHE A 514 18.58 -18.36 -7.22
CA PHE A 514 17.82 -18.89 -8.36
C PHE A 514 18.71 -19.58 -9.42
N LYS A 515 19.98 -19.15 -9.57
CA LYS A 515 20.94 -19.87 -10.41
C LYS A 515 21.34 -21.22 -9.82
N ALA A 516 21.54 -21.30 -8.50
CA ALA A 516 21.85 -22.57 -7.84
C ALA A 516 20.70 -23.58 -8.00
N VAL A 517 19.46 -23.10 -7.89
CA VAL A 517 18.25 -23.87 -8.19
C VAL A 517 18.22 -24.33 -9.64
N ALA A 518 18.48 -23.44 -10.61
CA ALA A 518 18.54 -23.80 -12.02
C ALA A 518 19.56 -24.93 -12.26
N CYS A 519 20.73 -24.89 -11.60
CA CYS A 519 21.71 -25.97 -11.66
C CYS A 519 21.18 -27.31 -11.11
N VAL A 520 20.39 -27.31 -10.02
CA VAL A 520 19.76 -28.54 -9.49
C VAL A 520 18.80 -29.17 -10.50
N PHE A 521 18.20 -28.37 -11.38
CA PHE A 521 17.31 -28.83 -12.45
C PHE A 521 18.04 -29.06 -13.80
N ASP A 522 19.37 -29.02 -13.83
CA ASP A 522 20.18 -29.07 -15.05
C ASP A 522 19.79 -28.00 -16.09
N LEU A 523 19.37 -26.81 -15.64
CA LEU A 523 19.06 -25.65 -16.47
C LEU A 523 20.29 -24.73 -16.54
N ASN A 524 20.57 -24.22 -17.74
CA ASN A 524 21.68 -23.32 -18.03
C ASN A 524 21.21 -21.86 -18.00
N VAL A 525 21.33 -21.16 -16.88
CA VAL A 525 20.89 -19.76 -16.75
C VAL A 525 22.09 -18.83 -16.62
N GLY A 526 22.13 -17.76 -17.42
CA GLY A 526 23.23 -16.80 -17.38
C GLY A 526 23.24 -15.81 -18.53
N PRO A 527 24.24 -14.90 -18.56
CA PRO A 527 24.30 -13.79 -19.51
C PRO A 527 24.34 -14.25 -20.98
N GLU A 528 24.87 -15.44 -21.24
CA GLU A 528 24.99 -16.00 -22.60
C GLU A 528 23.65 -16.40 -23.23
N ARG A 529 22.59 -16.48 -22.41
CA ARG A 529 21.22 -16.78 -22.86
C ARG A 529 20.26 -15.62 -22.68
N SER A 530 20.73 -14.49 -22.18
CA SER A 530 19.91 -13.29 -22.04
C SER A 530 19.46 -12.83 -23.42
N VAL A 531 18.16 -12.60 -23.58
CA VAL A 531 17.59 -12.02 -24.79
C VAL A 531 17.34 -10.54 -24.49
N PRO A 532 17.80 -9.60 -25.35
CA PRO A 532 17.51 -8.19 -25.13
C PRO A 532 16.00 -7.95 -25.08
N PHE A 533 15.55 -7.10 -24.17
CA PHE A 533 14.19 -6.58 -24.16
C PHE A 533 14.02 -5.68 -25.38
N LEU A 534 13.63 -6.27 -26.52
CA LEU A 534 13.46 -5.54 -27.76
C LEU A 534 12.22 -4.64 -27.67
N PRO A 535 12.31 -3.38 -28.14
CA PRO A 535 11.12 -2.61 -28.45
C PRO A 535 10.32 -3.39 -29.50
N VAL A 536 9.03 -3.63 -29.26
CA VAL A 536 8.17 -4.26 -30.29
C VAL A 536 8.04 -3.28 -31.46
N ASP A 537 8.19 -3.78 -32.70
CA ASP A 537 8.09 -3.00 -33.94
C ASP A 537 6.86 -2.08 -33.90
N GLY A 538 7.09 -0.77 -34.06
CA GLY A 538 6.06 0.26 -33.97
C GLY A 538 5.99 1.01 -32.63
N ALA A 539 6.94 0.80 -31.72
CA ALA A 539 7.15 1.65 -30.54
C ALA A 539 7.51 3.08 -30.97
N VAL A 540 6.50 3.89 -31.27
CA VAL A 540 6.61 5.34 -31.18
C VAL A 540 7.12 5.62 -29.77
N VAL A 541 8.27 6.28 -29.66
CA VAL A 541 8.70 6.91 -28.40
C VAL A 541 7.55 7.83 -28.01
N ASP A 542 6.75 7.39 -27.05
CA ASP A 542 5.46 7.97 -26.75
C ASP A 542 5.69 9.27 -25.95
N PRO A 543 5.59 10.45 -26.56
CA PRO A 543 5.82 11.71 -25.87
C PRO A 543 4.68 12.03 -24.89
N GLN A 544 3.57 11.27 -24.91
CA GLN A 544 2.46 11.44 -23.96
C GLN A 544 2.62 10.60 -22.69
N VAL A 545 3.57 9.65 -22.66
CA VAL A 545 3.93 8.97 -21.41
C VAL A 545 4.76 9.89 -20.50
N ASP A 546 5.37 10.95 -21.05
CA ASP A 546 5.94 12.06 -20.28
C ASP A 546 4.89 12.81 -19.44
N GLY A 547 3.59 12.55 -19.68
CA GLY A 547 2.47 13.08 -18.90
C GLY A 547 2.02 12.22 -17.71
N TRP A 548 2.43 10.96 -17.62
CA TRP A 548 2.00 10.04 -16.56
C TRP A 548 3.18 9.76 -15.62
N PRO A 549 3.37 10.49 -14.51
CA PRO A 549 4.49 10.34 -13.60
C PRO A 549 4.37 9.03 -12.80
N TYR A 550 4.79 7.95 -13.45
CA TYR A 550 5.30 6.73 -12.84
C TYR A 550 6.61 6.99 -12.04
N ALA A 551 7.05 8.25 -11.94
CA ALA A 551 8.16 8.76 -11.13
C ALA A 551 8.11 8.33 -9.64
N PHE A 552 7.00 7.73 -9.20
CA PHE A 552 6.79 7.34 -7.81
C PHE A 552 6.52 5.85 -7.60
N GLY A 553 6.65 5.01 -8.64
CA GLY A 553 6.51 3.55 -8.52
C GLY A 553 5.08 3.08 -8.24
N PHE A 554 4.10 3.98 -8.42
CA PHE A 554 2.69 3.67 -8.40
C PHE A 554 2.14 3.51 -9.81
N ASP A 555 1.06 2.72 -9.93
CA ASP A 555 0.36 2.54 -11.20
C ASP A 555 -0.54 3.75 -11.57
N PHE A 556 -0.36 4.91 -10.92
CA PHE A 556 -1.20 6.12 -11.03
C PHE A 556 -0.40 7.42 -10.88
N ASP A 557 -0.97 8.51 -11.42
CA ASP A 557 -0.36 9.85 -11.49
C ASP A 557 -0.66 10.70 -10.24
N LEU A 558 0.37 11.12 -9.50
CA LEU A 558 0.25 12.03 -8.35
C LEU A 558 -0.22 13.45 -8.73
N SER A 559 0.03 13.88 -9.96
CA SER A 559 -0.40 15.16 -10.52
C SER A 559 -1.92 15.24 -10.60
N THR A 560 -2.65 14.13 -10.81
CA THR A 560 -4.13 14.14 -10.88
C THR A 560 -4.83 14.53 -9.56
N PHE A 561 -4.09 14.68 -8.47
CA PHE A 561 -4.60 15.09 -7.17
C PHE A 561 -4.56 16.61 -7.02
N ALA A 562 -5.74 17.24 -6.89
CA ALA A 562 -5.84 18.66 -6.57
C ALA A 562 -5.70 18.91 -5.05
N PHE A 563 -4.85 19.87 -4.68
CA PHE A 563 -4.59 20.42 -3.35
C PHE A 563 -5.05 21.88 -3.29
N THR A 564 -6.33 22.14 -3.02
CA THR A 564 -6.82 23.51 -2.78
C THR A 564 -6.47 24.02 -1.39
#